data_AF-A0A7N2ME78-F1
#
_entry.id   AF-A0A7N2ME78-F1
#
_cell.length_a   1.000
_cell.length_b   1.000
_cell.length_c   1.000
_cell.angle_alpha   90.00
_cell.angle_beta   90.00
_cell.angle_gamma   90.00
#
_symmetry.space_group_name_H-M   'P 1'
#
loop_
_entity.id
_entity.type
_entity.pdbx_description
1 polymer ?
#
loop_
_entity_poly.entity_id
_entity_poly.type
_entity_poly.pdbx_seq_one_letter_code
_entity_poly.pdbx_strand_id
1 'polypeptide(L)'
;MTAFPPNALRVRELGFTEKQEALVKESWKVMKQNIPEHSLRFFTLILEMAPAVKNMFPFLKDSDEIPKNNPKLKAHAFIVFNMTYW
;
A
#
# COMPACT_ATOMS: atom_id res chain seq x y z
N MET A 1 -20.07 -21.14 -20.12
CA MET A 1 -18.91 -21.70 -19.39
C MET A 1 -17.64 -21.23 -20.07
N THR A 2 -17.08 -20.12 -19.63
CA THR A 2 -15.77 -19.66 -20.08
C THR A 2 -14.72 -20.24 -19.11
N ALA A 3 -13.81 -21.06 -19.64
CA ALA A 3 -12.73 -21.65 -18.87
C ALA A 3 -11.85 -20.54 -18.28
N PHE A 4 -11.54 -20.66 -16.99
CA PHE A 4 -10.57 -19.78 -16.32
C PHE A 4 -9.19 -19.89 -16.98
N PRO A 5 -8.45 -18.77 -17.13
CA PRO A 5 -7.15 -18.80 -17.80
C PRO A 5 -6.14 -19.68 -17.02
N PRO A 6 -5.23 -20.38 -17.73
CA PRO A 6 -4.30 -21.38 -17.17
C PRO A 6 -3.32 -20.87 -16.10
N ASN A 7 -3.26 -19.55 -15.88
CA ASN A 7 -2.35 -18.94 -14.90
C ASN A 7 -2.89 -18.94 -13.46
N ALA A 8 -4.14 -19.34 -13.24
CA ALA A 8 -4.73 -19.40 -11.89
C ALA A 8 -4.08 -20.46 -10.97
N LEU A 9 -3.42 -21.47 -11.55
CA LEU A 9 -2.70 -22.49 -10.79
C LEU A 9 -1.38 -21.97 -10.19
N ARG A 10 -0.71 -21.03 -10.86
CA ARG A 10 0.57 -20.45 -10.38
C ARG A 10 0.42 -19.52 -9.17
N VAL A 11 -0.77 -18.98 -8.95
CA VAL A 11 -1.07 -18.09 -7.81
C VAL A 11 -1.27 -18.88 -6.51
N ARG A 12 -1.68 -20.16 -6.57
CA ARG A 12 -1.96 -20.98 -5.38
C ARG A 12 -0.71 -21.54 -4.70
N GLU A 13 0.43 -21.62 -5.40
CA GLU A 13 1.69 -22.17 -4.86
C GLU A 13 2.59 -21.14 -4.15
N LEU A 14 2.24 -19.84 -4.17
CA LEU A 14 3.02 -18.74 -3.58
C LEU A 14 2.43 -18.21 -2.25
N GLY A 15 1.68 -19.04 -1.53
CA GLY A 15 1.15 -18.69 -0.22
C GLY A 15 2.26 -18.57 0.83
N PHE A 16 2.07 -17.71 1.83
CA PHE A 16 2.93 -17.70 3.00
C PHE A 16 2.87 -19.06 3.71
N THR A 17 4.01 -19.52 4.24
CA THR A 17 4.00 -20.56 5.27
C THR A 17 3.32 -20.05 6.53
N GLU A 18 2.83 -20.94 7.40
CA GLU A 18 2.23 -20.56 8.68
C GLU A 18 3.12 -19.62 9.50
N LYS A 19 4.43 -19.87 9.51
CA LYS A 19 5.41 -19.03 10.21
C LYS A 19 5.53 -17.63 9.58
N GLN A 20 5.50 -17.53 8.26
CA GLN A 20 5.54 -16.25 7.56
C GLN A 20 4.25 -15.47 7.76
N GLU A 21 3.10 -16.13 7.69
CA GLU A 21 1.80 -15.52 7.96
C GLU A 21 1.71 -15.00 9.40
N ALA A 22 2.16 -15.79 10.38
CA ALA A 22 2.25 -15.38 11.78
C ALA A 22 3.14 -14.14 11.93
N LEU A 23 4.32 -14.11 11.30
CA LEU A 23 5.21 -12.96 11.34
C LEU A 23 4.54 -11.68 10.78
N VAL A 24 3.87 -11.79 9.63
CA VAL A 24 3.15 -10.67 9.02
C VAL A 24 2.05 -10.17 9.96
N LYS A 25 1.26 -11.07 10.55
CA LYS A 25 0.20 -10.73 11.51
C LYS A 25 0.74 -10.02 12.75
N GLU A 26 1.79 -10.55 13.38
CA GLU A 26 2.38 -9.94 14.57
C GLU A 26 3.02 -8.58 14.27
N SER A 27 3.74 -8.46 13.16
CA SER A 27 4.32 -7.19 12.72
C SER A 27 3.22 -6.15 12.43
N TRP A 28 2.13 -6.60 11.80
CA TRP A 28 0.99 -5.73 11.50
C TRP A 28 0.28 -5.23 12.75
N LYS A 29 0.19 -6.03 13.83
CA LYS A 29 -0.39 -5.58 15.11
C LYS A 29 0.35 -4.36 15.68
N VAL A 30 1.66 -4.27 15.49
CA VAL A 30 2.47 -3.13 15.92
C VAL A 30 2.30 -1.96 14.94
N MET A 31 2.46 -2.22 13.64
CA MET A 31 2.35 -1.19 12.59
C MET A 31 1.00 -0.47 12.62
N LYS A 32 -0.10 -1.18 12.87
CA LYS A 32 -1.45 -0.60 12.82
C LYS A 32 -1.79 0.32 14.00
N GLN A 33 -0.94 0.41 15.02
CA GLN A 33 -1.14 1.33 16.14
C GLN A 33 -1.06 2.80 15.72
N ASN A 34 -0.38 3.10 14.61
CA ASN A 34 -0.26 4.45 14.06
C ASN A 34 -0.42 4.46 12.53
N ILE A 35 -1.54 3.91 12.04
CA ILE A 35 -1.87 3.91 10.60
C ILE A 35 -1.76 5.31 9.97
N PRO A 36 -2.27 6.41 10.57
CA PRO A 36 -2.21 7.72 9.92
C PRO A 36 -0.80 8.20 9.61
N GLU A 37 0.16 7.93 10.49
CA GLU A 37 1.55 8.34 10.29
C GLU A 37 2.31 7.36 9.40
N HIS A 38 2.20 6.06 9.65
CA HIS A 38 2.90 5.04 8.84
C HIS A 38 2.44 5.05 7.38
N SER A 39 1.15 5.21 7.13
CA SER A 39 0.62 5.26 5.76
C SER A 39 1.11 6.52 5.02
N LEU A 40 1.06 7.69 5.66
CA LEU A 40 1.60 8.91 5.06
C LEU A 40 3.09 8.76 4.77
N ARG A 41 3.88 8.27 5.73
CA ARG A 41 5.32 8.06 5.56
C ARG A 41 5.63 7.11 4.41
N PHE A 42 4.89 6.02 4.28
CA PHE A 42 5.06 5.05 3.19
C PHE A 42 4.89 5.71 1.81
N PHE A 43 3.80 6.44 1.61
CA PHE A 43 3.55 7.12 0.33
C PHE A 43 4.52 8.28 0.07
N THR A 44 4.94 9.01 1.10
CA THR A 44 5.99 10.03 0.97
C THR A 44 7.31 9.41 0.51
N LEU A 45 7.73 8.27 1.08
CA LEU A 45 8.95 7.57 0.66
C LEU A 45 8.89 7.12 -0.80
N ILE A 46 7.73 6.62 -1.27
CA ILE A 46 7.54 6.27 -2.69
C ILE A 46 7.71 7.48 -3.59
N LEU A 47 7.11 8.62 -3.22
CA LEU A 47 7.21 9.86 -4.01
C LEU A 47 8.63 10.45 -4.00
N GLU A 48 9.37 10.29 -2.89
CA GLU A 48 10.79 10.67 -2.77
C GLU A 48 11.70 9.80 -3.65
N MET A 49 11.47 8.49 -3.66
CA MET A 49 12.28 7.55 -4.46
C MET A 49 11.91 7.57 -5.94
N ALA A 50 10.63 7.79 -6.26
CA ALA A 50 10.11 7.78 -7.62
C ALA A 50 9.14 8.94 -7.86
N PRO A 51 9.67 10.16 -8.12
CA PRO A 51 8.84 11.36 -8.32
C PRO A 51 7.78 11.20 -9.42
N ALA A 52 8.03 10.38 -10.44
CA ALA A 52 7.09 10.11 -11.52
C ALA A 52 5.74 9.52 -11.05
N VAL A 53 5.71 8.84 -9.90
CA VAL A 53 4.48 8.27 -9.31
C VAL A 53 3.48 9.37 -8.94
N LYS A 54 3.95 10.60 -8.73
CA LYS A 54 3.11 11.78 -8.51
C LYS A 54 2.01 11.94 -9.56
N ASN A 55 2.31 11.60 -10.82
CA ASN A 55 1.38 11.69 -11.94
C ASN A 55 0.21 10.70 -11.85
N MET A 56 0.32 9.66 -11.00
CA MET A 56 -0.75 8.70 -10.74
C MET A 56 -1.77 9.25 -9.73
N PHE A 57 -1.45 10.34 -9.01
CA PHE A 57 -2.35 11.01 -8.07
C PHE A 57 -2.92 12.27 -8.72
N PRO A 58 -4.22 12.30 -9.09
CA PRO A 58 -4.83 13.47 -9.72
C PRO A 58 -4.69 14.75 -8.89
N PHE A 59 -4.63 14.63 -7.56
CA PHE A 59 -4.48 15.74 -6.63
C PHE A 59 -3.03 16.25 -6.48
N LEU A 60 -2.05 15.60 -7.12
CA LEU A 60 -0.64 16.00 -7.09
C LEU A 60 -0.07 16.37 -8.46
N LYS A 61 -0.78 16.08 -9.55
CA LYS A 61 -0.26 16.17 -10.93
C LYS A 61 0.44 17.49 -11.27
N ASP A 62 -0.08 18.61 -10.78
CA ASP A 62 0.40 19.96 -11.12
C ASP A 62 1.24 20.62 -10.01
N SER A 63 1.63 19.87 -8.99
CA SER A 63 2.53 20.36 -7.96
C SER A 63 3.98 20.14 -8.40
N ASP A 64 4.91 20.98 -7.96
CA ASP A 64 6.36 20.75 -8.13
C ASP A 64 7.00 20.07 -6.91
N GLU A 65 6.29 20.02 -5.79
CA GLU A 65 6.84 19.57 -4.51
C GLU A 65 6.33 18.18 -4.08
N ILE A 66 7.16 17.45 -3.35
CA ILE A 66 6.70 16.23 -2.67
C ILE A 66 5.87 16.66 -1.45
N PRO A 67 4.60 16.25 -1.34
CA PRO A 67 3.73 16.79 -0.32
C PRO A 67 4.05 16.16 1.04
N LYS A 68 4.67 16.94 1.93
CA LYS A 68 5.02 16.48 3.28
C LYS A 68 3.81 16.45 4.24
N ASN A 69 2.83 17.34 4.04
CA ASN A 69 1.64 17.44 4.90
C ASN A 69 0.37 17.70 4.08
N ASN A 70 0.18 16.95 2.99
CA ASN A 70 -1.00 17.13 2.13
C ASN A 70 -2.19 16.31 2.69
N PRO A 71 -3.33 16.97 3.01
CA PRO A 71 -4.48 16.30 3.59
C PRO A 71 -5.11 15.25 2.66
N LYS A 72 -5.06 15.46 1.33
CA LYS A 72 -5.56 14.49 0.35
C LYS A 72 -4.67 13.25 0.26
N LEU A 73 -3.35 13.43 0.32
CA LEU A 73 -2.41 12.30 0.37
C LEU A 73 -2.60 11.48 1.66
N LYS A 74 -2.74 12.16 2.80
CA LYS A 74 -2.99 11.51 4.10
C LYS A 74 -4.28 10.69 4.08
N ALA A 75 -5.36 11.23 3.52
CA ALA A 75 -6.64 10.52 3.41
C ALA A 75 -6.53 9.29 2.48
N HIS A 76 -5.90 9.45 1.31
CA HIS A 76 -5.68 8.33 0.39
C HIS A 76 -4.85 7.21 1.01
N ALA A 77 -3.73 7.57 1.64
CA ALA A 77 -2.84 6.63 2.29
C ALA A 77 -3.54 5.85 3.42
N PHE A 78 -4.31 6.56 4.25
CA PHE A 78 -5.11 5.96 5.33
C PHE A 78 -6.12 4.94 4.81
N ILE A 79 -6.84 5.26 3.72
CA ILE A 79 -7.83 4.36 3.11
C ILE A 79 -7.15 3.08 2.61
N VAL A 80 -6.06 3.21 1.85
CA VAL A 80 -5.33 2.05 1.29
C VAL A 80 -4.85 1.12 2.41
N PHE A 81 -4.28 1.68 3.48
CA PHE A 81 -3.81 0.88 4.62
C PHE A 81 -4.94 0.23 5.44
N ASN A 82 -6.17 0.76 5.39
CA ASN A 82 -7.32 0.10 6.01
C ASN A 82 -7.94 -0.98 5.11
N MET A 83 -7.73 -0.93 3.80
CA MET A 83 -8.18 -1.99 2.89
C MET A 83 -7.36 -3.27 3.00
N THR A 84 -6.22 -3.26 3.71
CA THR A 84 -5.37 -4.44 3.92
C THR A 84 -5.76 -5.25 5.17
N TYR A 85 -6.91 -4.96 5.79
CA TYR A 85 -7.47 -5.79 6.86
C TYR A 85 -8.11 -7.06 6.29
N TRP A 86 -7.69 -8.21 6.82
CA TRP A 86 -8.31 -9.53 6.69
C TRP A 86 -8.67 -10.03 8.09
#